data_AF-A0A7C0YLQ7-F1
#
_entry.id   AF-A0A7C0YLQ7-F1
#
_cell.length_a   1.000
_cell.length_b   1.000
_cell.length_c   1.000
_cell.angle_alpha   90.00
_cell.angle_beta   90.00
_cell.angle_gamma   90.00
#
_symmetry.space_group_name_H-M   'P 1'
#
loop_
_entity.id
_entity.type
_entity.pdbx_description
1 polymer ?
#
loop_
_entity_poly.entity_id
_entity_poly.type
_entity_poly.pdbx_seq_one_letter_code
_entity_poly.pdbx_strand_id
1 'polypeptide(L)'
;HQAVMKNTLFFAAGAIMLRTGKRNISEFSGLASSMPITMSAFAIAALGVIGFPPLAGFITKWYLGLGSLEAGQPVFLVVILLSAFLNAIYYLPPIYMAFIKKPVEPLEKNRDPPLLLLVPMIITAIYVIVLGMLANLPYGPLELVHMAVQMFL
;
A
#
# COMPACT_ATOMS: atom_id res chain seq x y z
N HIS A 1 0.89 2.86 10.17
CA HIS A 1 0.38 2.80 8.77
C HIS A 1 1.31 2.02 7.82
N GLN A 2 2.58 2.41 7.65
CA GLN A 2 3.52 1.77 6.71
C GLN A 2 3.80 0.27 6.97
N ALA A 3 3.94 -0.15 8.23
CA ALA A 3 4.21 -1.55 8.58
C ALA A 3 3.08 -2.50 8.16
N VAL A 4 1.83 -2.05 8.30
CA VAL A 4 0.65 -2.84 7.89
C VAL A 4 0.64 -3.01 6.37
N MET A 5 0.87 -1.93 5.62
CA MET A 5 0.92 -1.98 4.14
C MET A 5 1.99 -2.95 3.65
N LYS A 6 3.20 -2.91 4.23
CA LYS A 6 4.26 -3.87 3.89
C LYS A 6 3.89 -5.30 4.24
N ASN A 7 3.27 -5.54 5.40
CA ASN A 7 2.79 -6.89 5.76
C ASN A 7 1.76 -7.41 4.76
N THR A 8 0.80 -6.58 4.33
CA THR A 8 -0.19 -6.96 3.30
C THR A 8 0.50 -7.31 1.98
N LEU A 9 1.51 -6.53 1.57
CA LEU A 9 2.31 -6.83 0.38
C LEU A 9 3.05 -8.17 0.49
N PHE A 10 3.66 -8.45 1.65
CA PHE A 10 4.34 -9.73 1.90
C PHE A 10 3.37 -10.91 1.91
N PHE A 11 2.18 -10.76 2.52
CA PHE A 11 1.15 -11.79 2.51
C PHE A 11 0.65 -12.06 1.09
N ALA A 12 0.38 -11.00 0.31
CA ALA A 12 -0.06 -11.14 -1.07
C ALA A 12 1.01 -11.80 -1.95
N ALA A 13 2.28 -11.39 -1.83
CA ALA A 13 3.40 -12.01 -2.53
C ALA A 13 3.58 -13.49 -2.13
N GLY A 14 3.46 -13.81 -0.84
CA GLY A 14 3.51 -15.18 -0.34
C GLY A 14 2.37 -16.06 -0.89
N ALA A 15 1.15 -15.52 -0.96
CA ALA A 15 0.00 -16.21 -1.56
C ALA A 15 0.18 -16.47 -3.06
N ILE A 16 0.70 -15.48 -3.80
CA ILE A 16 1.02 -15.62 -5.22
C ILE A 16 2.06 -16.71 -5.41
N MET A 17 3.16 -16.69 -4.64
CA MET A 17 4.22 -17.69 -4.72
C MET A 17 3.71 -19.09 -4.37
N LEU A 18 2.83 -19.23 -3.37
CA LEU A 18 2.26 -20.53 -2.98
C LEU A 18 1.35 -21.12 -4.06
N ARG A 19 0.55 -20.28 -4.75
CA ARG A 19 -0.46 -20.74 -5.72
C ARG A 19 0.02 -20.82 -7.16
N THR A 20 1.05 -20.04 -7.50
CA THR A 20 1.56 -19.95 -8.87
C THR A 20 3.01 -20.39 -9.01
N GLY A 21 3.77 -20.48 -7.91
CA GLY A 21 5.22 -20.74 -7.93
C GLY A 21 6.06 -19.58 -8.48
N LYS A 22 5.41 -18.53 -9.00
CA LYS A 22 6.06 -17.40 -9.67
C LYS A 22 6.76 -16.51 -8.66
N ARG A 23 7.97 -16.07 -9.00
CA ARG A 23 8.82 -15.23 -8.16
C ARG A 23 9.21 -13.93 -8.83
N ASN A 24 9.19 -13.87 -10.15
CA ASN A 24 9.59 -12.69 -10.90
C ASN A 24 8.39 -11.82 -11.25
N ILE A 25 8.55 -10.50 -11.16
CA ILE A 25 7.53 -9.51 -11.52
C ILE A 25 7.11 -9.66 -12.98
N SER A 26 8.01 -10.08 -13.87
CA SER A 26 7.72 -10.35 -15.28
C SER A 26 6.63 -11.41 -15.49
N GLU A 27 6.49 -12.34 -14.54
CA GLU A 27 5.54 -13.45 -14.60
C GLU A 27 4.14 -13.06 -14.08
N PHE A 28 3.98 -11.84 -13.56
CA PHE A 28 2.74 -11.33 -12.98
C PHE A 28 1.73 -10.90 -14.04
N SER A 29 2.05 -11.01 -15.33
CA SER A 29 1.14 -10.64 -16.42
C SER A 29 -0.21 -11.35 -16.28
N GLY A 30 -1.29 -10.58 -16.17
CA GLY A 30 -2.67 -11.06 -16.14
C GLY A 30 -3.07 -11.82 -14.87
N LEU A 31 -2.25 -11.78 -13.82
CA LEU A 31 -2.51 -12.53 -12.58
C LEU A 31 -3.82 -12.10 -11.88
N ALA A 32 -4.25 -10.85 -12.09
CA ALA A 32 -5.49 -10.34 -11.52
C ALA A 32 -6.73 -11.09 -12.03
N SER A 33 -6.68 -11.72 -13.21
CA SER A 33 -7.80 -12.54 -13.71
C SER A 33 -7.91 -13.91 -13.01
N SER A 34 -6.83 -14.40 -12.39
CA SER A 34 -6.81 -15.70 -11.70
C SER A 34 -6.92 -15.57 -10.19
N MET A 35 -6.41 -14.49 -9.61
CA MET A 35 -6.42 -14.20 -8.18
C MET A 35 -6.88 -12.75 -7.91
N PRO A 36 -8.11 -12.37 -8.31
CA PRO A 36 -8.58 -10.98 -8.26
C PRO A 36 -8.55 -10.38 -6.86
N ILE A 37 -8.87 -11.16 -5.81
CA ILE A 37 -8.91 -10.65 -4.44
C ILE A 37 -7.49 -10.36 -3.95
N THR A 38 -6.59 -11.31 -4.12
CA THR A 38 -5.18 -11.19 -3.73
C THR A 38 -4.50 -10.02 -4.44
N MET A 39 -4.71 -9.88 -5.76
CA MET A 39 -4.10 -8.78 -6.53
C MET A 39 -4.72 -7.42 -6.21
N SER A 40 -6.01 -7.36 -5.88
CA SER A 40 -6.65 -6.11 -5.43
C SER A 40 -6.10 -5.66 -4.08
N ALA A 41 -5.95 -6.59 -3.12
CA ALA A 41 -5.32 -6.29 -1.84
C ALA A 41 -3.87 -5.82 -1.99
N PHE A 42 -3.10 -6.47 -2.87
CA PHE A 42 -1.74 -6.05 -3.23
C PHE A 42 -1.72 -4.63 -3.81
N ALA A 43 -2.59 -4.33 -4.78
CA ALA A 43 -2.65 -3.02 -5.42
C ALA A 43 -3.01 -1.91 -4.42
N ILE A 44 -3.98 -2.15 -3.54
CA ILE A 44 -4.38 -1.18 -2.50
C ILE A 44 -3.21 -0.92 -1.54
N ALA A 45 -2.53 -1.97 -1.08
CA ALA A 45 -1.38 -1.83 -0.19
C ALA A 45 -0.21 -1.11 -0.87
N ALA A 46 0.08 -1.43 -2.13
CA ALA A 46 1.12 -0.81 -2.94
C ALA A 46 0.85 0.69 -3.19
N LEU A 47 -0.37 1.05 -3.57
CA LEU A 47 -0.81 2.45 -3.70
C LEU A 47 -0.71 3.19 -2.36
N GLY A 48 -0.95 2.49 -1.25
CA GLY A 48 -0.78 3.00 0.10
C GLY A 48 0.66 3.38 0.40
N VAL A 49 1.63 2.52 0.05
CA VAL A 49 3.07 2.78 0.22
C VAL A 49 3.55 3.92 -0.67
N ILE A 50 3.07 3.98 -1.92
CA ILE A 50 3.34 5.09 -2.84
C ILE A 50 2.89 6.41 -2.22
N GLY A 51 1.78 6.39 -1.47
CA GLY A 51 1.20 7.58 -0.85
C GLY A 51 0.21 8.25 -1.79
N PHE A 52 -0.64 7.45 -2.44
CA PHE A 52 -1.75 7.98 -3.24
C PHE A 52 -2.69 8.80 -2.31
N PRO A 53 -3.17 9.99 -2.73
CA PRO A 53 -3.92 10.93 -1.87
C PRO A 53 -5.03 10.33 -0.98
N PRO A 54 -5.86 9.37 -1.44
CA PRO A 54 -6.90 8.78 -0.60
C PRO A 54 -6.39 7.75 0.44
N LEU A 55 -5.08 7.47 0.50
CA LEU A 55 -4.52 6.41 1.35
C LEU A 55 -3.62 6.97 2.45
N ALA A 56 -3.56 6.25 3.58
CA ALA A 56 -2.87 6.70 4.80
C ALA A 56 -1.37 7.05 4.62
N GLY A 57 -0.73 6.54 3.56
CA GLY A 57 0.68 6.84 3.27
C GLY A 57 0.92 8.27 2.77
N PHE A 58 -0.10 8.93 2.20
CA PHE A 58 -0.01 10.33 1.80
C PHE A 58 0.09 11.25 3.02
N ILE A 59 -0.75 11.02 4.03
CA ILE A 59 -0.82 11.85 5.24
C ILE A 59 0.51 11.86 5.99
N THR A 60 1.17 10.71 6.11
CA THR A 60 2.52 10.67 6.72
C THR A 60 3.52 11.56 6.00
N LYS A 61 3.56 11.52 4.65
CA LYS A 61 4.49 12.32 3.86
C LYS A 61 4.10 13.80 3.85
N TRP A 62 2.81 14.11 3.89
CA TRP A 62 2.30 15.47 3.96
C TRP A 62 2.71 16.16 5.26
N TYR A 63 2.51 15.52 6.41
CA TYR A 63 2.93 16.05 7.71
C TYR A 63 4.45 16.17 7.84
N LEU A 64 5.22 15.18 7.34
CA LEU A 64 6.68 15.28 7.30
C LEU A 64 7.16 16.42 6.38
N GLY A 65 6.45 16.66 5.27
CA GLY A 65 6.74 17.77 4.36
C GLY A 65 6.47 19.12 5.01
N LEU A 66 5.30 19.29 5.64
CA LEU A 66 4.95 20.50 6.38
C LEU A 66 5.95 20.77 7.52
N GLY A 67 6.25 19.75 8.34
CA GLY A 67 7.24 19.88 9.42
C GLY A 67 8.64 20.24 8.93
N SER A 68 9.04 19.80 7.73
CA SER A 68 10.32 20.20 7.13
C SER A 68 10.37 21.67 6.72
N LEU A 69 9.23 22.21 6.26
CA LEU A 69 9.10 23.62 5.90
C LEU A 69 9.08 24.51 7.14
N GLU A 70 8.36 24.10 8.19
CA GLU A 70 8.34 24.78 9.49
C GLU A 70 9.71 24.78 10.17
N ALA A 71 10.47 23.71 10.03
CA ALA A 71 11.85 23.61 10.52
C ALA A 71 12.88 24.37 9.65
N GLY A 72 12.45 25.03 8.56
CA GLY A 72 13.33 25.76 7.66
C GLY A 72 14.29 24.90 6.84
N GLN A 73 14.03 23.59 6.71
CA GLN A 73 14.89 22.62 6.02
C GLN A 73 14.19 22.01 4.80
N PRO A 74 14.07 22.76 3.68
CA PRO A 74 13.35 22.31 2.48
C PRO A 74 14.02 21.13 1.77
N VAL A 75 15.30 20.84 2.09
CA VAL A 75 16.01 19.66 1.56
C VAL A 75 15.28 18.36 1.89
N PHE A 76 14.68 18.26 3.09
CA PHE A 76 13.94 17.05 3.48
C PHE A 76 12.65 16.88 2.68
N LEU A 77 11.98 17.97 2.29
CA LEU A 77 10.82 17.91 1.41
C LEU A 77 11.19 17.24 0.07
N VAL A 78 12.31 17.64 -0.53
CA VAL A 78 12.81 17.06 -1.79
C VAL A 78 13.10 15.58 -1.62
N VAL A 79 13.74 15.17 -0.52
CA VAL A 79 14.02 13.76 -0.22
C VAL A 79 12.74 12.94 -0.06
N ILE A 80 11.72 13.50 0.61
CA ILE A 80 10.42 12.84 0.79
C ILE A 80 9.71 12.66 -0.56
N LEU A 81 9.71 13.69 -1.41
CA LEU A 81 9.12 13.64 -2.75
C LEU A 81 9.84 12.64 -3.65
N LEU A 82 11.17 12.64 -3.65
CA LEU A 82 11.99 11.66 -4.39
C LEU A 82 11.72 10.24 -3.92
N SER A 83 11.65 10.01 -2.60
CA SER A 83 11.29 8.71 -2.04
C SER A 83 9.90 8.25 -2.50
N ALA A 84 8.91 9.14 -2.53
CA ALA A 84 7.59 8.83 -3.04
C ALA A 84 7.60 8.47 -4.53
N PHE A 85 8.35 9.23 -5.32
CA PHE A 85 8.52 9.01 -6.76
C PHE A 85 9.19 7.66 -7.05
N LEU A 86 10.28 7.34 -6.34
CA LEU A 86 10.94 6.04 -6.44
C LEU A 86 9.99 4.89 -6.08
N ASN A 87 9.22 5.02 -5.00
CA ASN A 87 8.22 4.01 -4.65
C ASN A 87 7.19 3.80 -5.77
N ALA A 88 6.73 4.88 -6.42
CA ALA A 88 5.81 4.77 -7.56
C ALA A 88 6.45 3.94 -8.69
N ILE A 89 7.70 4.22 -9.05
CA ILE A 89 8.43 3.47 -10.10
C ILE A 89 8.56 1.99 -9.75
N TYR A 90 8.78 1.63 -8.49
CA TYR A 90 8.91 0.22 -8.08
C TYR A 90 7.57 -0.53 -8.02
N TYR A 91 6.50 0.13 -7.56
CA TYR A 91 5.23 -0.55 -7.26
C TYR A 91 4.19 -0.46 -8.39
N LEU A 92 4.24 0.52 -9.30
CA LEU A 92 3.33 0.59 -10.45
C LEU A 92 3.51 -0.56 -11.45
N PRO A 93 4.74 -0.95 -11.87
CA PRO A 93 4.91 -1.97 -12.90
C PRO A 93 4.29 -3.33 -12.54
N PRO A 94 4.42 -3.86 -11.30
CA PRO A 94 3.72 -5.09 -10.89
C PRO A 94 2.20 -4.97 -11.00
N ILE A 95 1.62 -3.84 -10.59
CA ILE A 95 0.16 -3.59 -10.68
C ILE A 95 -0.26 -3.53 -12.14
N TYR A 96 0.49 -2.78 -12.96
CA TYR A 96 0.22 -2.64 -14.39
C TYR A 96 0.30 -4.01 -15.11
N MET A 97 1.33 -4.82 -14.82
CA MET A 97 1.46 -6.16 -15.38
C MET A 97 0.31 -7.06 -14.92
N ALA A 98 -0.06 -7.00 -13.64
CA ALA A 98 -1.13 -7.81 -13.07
C ALA A 98 -2.51 -7.57 -13.67
N PHE A 99 -2.88 -6.30 -13.86
CA PHE A 99 -4.23 -5.89 -14.24
C PHE A 99 -4.38 -5.61 -15.74
N ILE A 100 -3.35 -5.07 -16.39
CA ILE A 100 -3.45 -4.57 -17.78
C ILE A 100 -2.89 -5.56 -18.79
N LYS A 101 -1.75 -6.21 -18.51
CA LYS A 101 -1.17 -7.17 -19.44
C LYS A 101 -2.00 -8.45 -19.49
N LYS A 102 -2.18 -8.98 -20.70
CA LYS A 102 -2.74 -10.32 -20.89
C LYS A 102 -1.75 -11.37 -20.37
N PRO A 103 -2.24 -12.47 -19.79
CA PRO A 103 -1.38 -13.52 -19.29
C PRO A 103 -0.62 -14.20 -20.43
N VAL A 104 0.67 -14.45 -20.19
CA VAL A 104 1.59 -15.07 -21.17
C VAL A 104 1.24 -16.56 -21.37
N GLU A 105 0.72 -17.19 -20.33
CA GLU A 105 0.26 -18.59 -20.32
C GLU A 105 -1.21 -18.66 -19.93
N PRO A 106 -1.96 -19.70 -20.34
CA PRO A 106 -3.32 -19.93 -19.87
C PRO A 106 -3.31 -20.10 -18.35
N LEU A 107 -3.81 -19.09 -17.64
CA LEU A 107 -3.92 -19.17 -16.19
C LEU A 107 -5.24 -19.85 -15.83
N GLU A 108 -5.18 -20.84 -14.94
CA GLU A 108 -6.39 -21.38 -14.32
C GLU A 108 -7.11 -20.30 -13.53
N LYS A 109 -8.43 -20.21 -13.72
CA LYS A 109 -9.29 -19.31 -12.95
C LYS A 109 -9.43 -19.82 -11.52
N ASN A 110 -9.70 -18.92 -10.58
CA ASN A 110 -9.95 -19.25 -9.17
C ASN A 110 -8.75 -19.84 -8.42
N ARG A 111 -7.57 -19.23 -8.62
CA ARG A 111 -6.36 -19.60 -7.86
C ARG A 111 -6.21 -18.84 -6.53
N ASP A 112 -7.19 -18.07 -6.09
CA ASP A 112 -7.14 -17.37 -4.80
C ASP A 112 -6.85 -18.35 -3.64
N PRO A 113 -5.94 -18.00 -2.71
CA PRO A 113 -5.47 -18.89 -1.66
C PRO A 113 -6.62 -19.25 -0.69
N PRO A 114 -6.49 -20.35 0.09
CA PRO A 114 -7.51 -20.71 1.07
C PRO A 114 -7.78 -19.57 2.07
N LEU A 115 -9.00 -19.54 2.61
CA LEU A 115 -9.49 -18.46 3.51
C LEU A 115 -8.52 -18.12 4.65
N LEU A 116 -7.74 -19.10 5.14
CA LEU A 116 -6.74 -18.89 6.19
C LEU A 116 -5.63 -17.88 5.83
N LEU A 117 -5.29 -17.76 4.54
CA LEU A 117 -4.32 -16.80 4.00
C LEU A 117 -4.99 -15.50 3.52
N LEU A 118 -6.25 -15.60 3.07
CA LEU A 118 -7.06 -14.45 2.65
C LEU A 118 -7.49 -13.58 3.82
N VAL A 119 -7.89 -14.17 4.95
CA VAL A 119 -8.40 -13.45 6.13
C VAL A 119 -7.41 -12.40 6.66
N PRO A 120 -6.13 -12.72 6.98
CA PRO A 120 -5.18 -11.71 7.45
C PRO A 120 -4.87 -10.66 6.38
N MET A 121 -4.88 -11.03 5.11
CA MET A 121 -4.64 -10.10 3.99
C MET A 121 -5.81 -9.11 3.83
N ILE A 122 -7.05 -9.59 3.91
CA ILE A 122 -8.26 -8.77 3.85
C ILE A 122 -8.35 -7.87 5.08
N ILE A 123 -8.10 -8.41 6.28
CA ILE A 123 -8.11 -7.62 7.53
C ILE A 123 -7.09 -6.48 7.45
N THR A 124 -5.86 -6.77 7.01
CA THR A 124 -4.83 -5.74 6.90
C THR A 124 -5.10 -4.75 5.77
N ALA A 125 -5.66 -5.18 4.64
CA ALA A 125 -6.09 -4.29 3.56
C ALA A 125 -7.24 -3.37 4.00
N ILE A 126 -8.27 -3.90 4.67
CA ILE A 126 -9.37 -3.12 5.26
C ILE A 126 -8.79 -2.14 6.29
N TYR A 127 -7.86 -2.58 7.14
CA TYR A 127 -7.23 -1.70 8.12
C TYR A 127 -6.45 -0.56 7.46
N VAL A 128 -5.78 -0.78 6.33
CA VAL A 128 -5.11 0.27 5.55
C VAL A 128 -6.12 1.27 4.97
N ILE A 129 -7.25 0.80 4.44
CA ILE A 129 -8.33 1.65 3.90
C ILE A 129 -9.00 2.45 5.01
N VAL A 130 -9.39 1.79 6.10
CA VAL A 130 -10.04 2.40 7.27
C VAL A 130 -9.13 3.44 7.89
N LEU A 131 -7.82 3.17 8.04
CA LEU A 131 -6.88 4.17 8.53
C LEU A 131 -6.64 5.31 7.54
N GLY A 132 -6.76 5.07 6.22
CA GLY A 132 -6.68 6.14 5.21
C GLY A 132 -7.90 7.07 5.26
N MET A 133 -9.10 6.49 5.35
CA MET A 133 -10.35 7.25 5.46
C MET A 133 -10.49 7.96 6.81
N LEU A 134 -10.14 7.30 7.93
CA LEU A 134 -10.19 7.90 9.27
C LEU A 134 -9.13 8.99 9.46
N ALA A 135 -7.97 8.89 8.81
CA ALA A 135 -6.97 9.94 8.88
C ALA A 135 -7.39 11.21 8.11
N ASN A 136 -8.39 11.13 7.23
CA ASN A 136 -8.97 12.27 6.52
C ASN A 136 -10.29 12.79 7.14
N LEU A 137 -10.75 12.22 8.27
CA LEU A 137 -11.90 12.70 9.03
C LEU A 137 -11.43 13.62 10.18
N PRO A 138 -12.13 14.74 10.44
CA PRO A 138 -11.73 15.76 11.42
C PRO A 138 -11.65 15.30 12.89
N TYR A 139 -12.07 14.07 13.22
CA TYR A 139 -11.91 13.45 14.56
C TYR A 139 -10.83 12.34 14.57
N GLY A 140 -9.82 12.44 13.70
CA GLY A 140 -8.73 11.48 13.61
C GLY A 140 -7.75 11.55 14.80
N PRO A 141 -6.78 10.63 14.88
CA PRO A 141 -5.75 10.57 15.95
C PRO A 141 -4.92 11.86 16.15
N LEU A 142 -5.07 12.82 15.23
CA LEU A 142 -4.45 14.13 15.23
C LEU A 142 -5.00 15.07 16.31
N GLU A 143 -6.28 14.96 16.70
CA GLU A 143 -6.81 15.70 17.86
C GLU A 143 -6.29 15.14 19.19
N LEU A 144 -6.10 13.82 19.30
CA LEU A 144 -5.49 13.20 20.47
C LEU A 144 -4.02 13.60 20.64
N VAL A 145 -3.28 13.71 19.54
CA VAL A 145 -1.89 14.21 19.57
C VAL A 145 -1.85 15.70 19.89
N HIS A 146 -2.75 16.53 19.34
CA HIS A 146 -2.80 17.95 19.71
C HIS A 146 -3.21 18.19 21.18
N MET A 147 -4.16 17.41 21.71
CA MET A 147 -4.50 17.46 23.15
C MET A 147 -3.36 16.99 24.04
N ALA A 148 -2.61 15.96 23.65
CA ALA A 148 -1.47 15.46 24.42
C ALA A 148 -0.30 16.46 24.43
N VAL A 149 -0.06 17.16 23.31
CA VAL A 149 1.00 18.17 23.20
C VAL A 149 0.66 19.43 23.98
N GLN A 150 -0.61 19.86 24.02
CA GLN A 150 -1.04 21.02 24.83
C GLN A 150 -1.10 20.74 26.34
N MET A 151 -1.15 19.48 26.77
CA MET A 151 -1.12 19.13 28.20
C MET A 151 0.30 19.12 28.79
N PHE A 152 1.34 19.16 27.94
CA PHE A 152 2.75 19.13 28.33
C PHE A 152 3.48 20.48 28.16
N LEU A 153 2.79 21.51 27.66
CA LEU A 153 3.23 22.92 27.62
C LEU A 153 2.45 23.73 28.66
#